data_AF-A0A139N0L4-F1
#
_entry.id   AF-A0A139N0L4-F1
#
_cell.length_a   1.000
_cell.length_b   1.000
_cell.length_c   1.000
_cell.angle_alpha   90.00
_cell.angle_beta   90.00
_cell.angle_gamma   90.00
#
_symmetry.space_group_name_H-M   'P 1'
#
loop_
_entity.id
_entity.type
_entity.pdbx_description
1 polymer ?
#
loop_
_entity_poly.entity_id
_entity_poly.type
_entity_poly.pdbx_seq_one_letter_code
_entity_poly.pdbx_strand_id
1 'polypeptide(L)' 'MTKAYLGLKLLIEKHGYKQSEIANKIDMSRSTFSQKINRKDGRDFSLSEANAISDILNEPLSNFFTS' A
#
# COMPACT_ATOMS: atom_id res chain seq x y z
N MET A 1 1.14 -2.43 -19.40
CA MET A 1 1.80 -2.69 -18.10
C MET A 1 0.82 -2.38 -16.99
N THR A 2 0.30 -3.40 -16.32
CA THR A 2 -0.52 -3.25 -15.11
C THR A 2 0.34 -2.61 -14.02
N LYS A 3 -0.06 -1.44 -13.53
CA LYS A 3 0.65 -0.79 -12.41
C LYS A 3 0.35 -1.60 -11.15
N ALA A 4 1.37 -2.23 -10.58
CA ALA A 4 1.24 -2.92 -9.31
C ALA A 4 0.65 -1.98 -8.24
N TYR A 5 -0.27 -2.52 -7.44
CA TYR A 5 -0.93 -1.81 -6.35
C TYR A 5 -1.59 -0.48 -6.75
N LEU A 6 -2.07 -0.35 -8.00
CA LEU A 6 -2.78 0.85 -8.44
C LEU A 6 -4.01 1.13 -7.56
N GLY A 7 -4.78 0.09 -7.23
CA GLY A 7 -5.92 0.19 -6.31
C GLY A 7 -5.53 0.75 -4.96
N LEU A 8 -4.45 0.21 -4.36
CA LEU A 8 -3.96 0.71 -3.08
C LEU A 8 -3.55 2.20 -3.15
N LYS A 9 -2.87 2.63 -4.22
CA LYS A 9 -2.49 4.04 -4.39
C LYS A 9 -3.71 4.97 -4.42
N LEU A 10 -4.73 4.58 -5.18
CA LEU A 10 -5.98 5.33 -5.29
C LEU A 10 -6.75 5.36 -3.96
N LEU A 11 -6.77 4.24 -3.23
CA LEU A 11 -7.41 4.18 -1.91
C LEU A 11 -6.73 5.11 -0.91
N ILE A 12 -5.39 5.12 -0.86
CA ILE A 12 -4.63 6.01 0.01
C ILE A 12 -5.02 7.48 -0.25
N GLU A 13 -5.06 7.89 -1.52
CA GLU A 13 -5.46 9.25 -1.91
C GLU A 13 -6.94 9.54 -1.61
N LYS A 14 -7.84 8.60 -1.90
CA LYS A 14 -9.29 8.70 -1.63
C LYS A 14 -9.58 8.93 -0.15
N HIS A 15 -8.82 8.29 0.74
CA HIS A 15 -8.94 8.45 2.19
C HIS A 15 -8.17 9.66 2.75
N GLY A 16 -7.58 10.49 1.89
CA GLY A 16 -6.88 11.72 2.28
C GLY A 16 -5.50 11.49 2.91
N TYR A 17 -4.98 10.27 2.82
CA TYR A 17 -3.66 9.93 3.34
C TYR A 17 -2.56 10.16 2.30
N LYS A 18 -1.34 10.40 2.80
CA LYS A 18 -0.11 10.28 2.02
C LYS A 18 0.48 8.89 2.22
N GLN A 19 1.14 8.34 1.19
CA GLN A 19 1.87 7.07 1.31
C GLN A 19 2.89 7.09 2.47
N SER A 20 3.51 8.24 2.74
CA SER A 20 4.42 8.41 3.87
C SER A 20 3.75 8.29 5.24
N GLU A 21 2.47 8.66 5.35
CA GLU A 21 1.71 8.55 6.59
C GLU A 21 1.33 7.10 6.85
N ILE A 22 0.91 6.37 5.80
CA ILE A 22 0.65 4.93 5.89
C ILE A 22 1.93 4.18 6.28
N ALA A 23 3.07 4.49 5.63
CA ALA A 23 4.36 3.91 5.98
C ALA A 23 4.69 4.10 7.47
N ASN A 24 4.55 5.32 7.98
CA ASN A 24 4.78 5.61 9.40
C ASN A 24 3.80 4.87 10.34
N LYS A 25 2.52 4.73 9.95
CA LYS A 25 1.51 4.02 10.76
C LYS A 25 1.77 2.52 10.89
N ILE A 26 2.48 1.93 9.93
CA ILE A 26 2.87 0.51 9.94
C ILE A 26 4.36 0.30 10.33
N ASP A 27 4.99 1.31 10.95
CA ASP A 27 6.39 1.31 11.36
C ASP A 27 7.38 0.95 10.22
N MET A 28 7.08 1.45 9.01
CA MET A 28 7.86 1.22 7.80
C MET A 28 8.48 2.51 7.30
N SER A 29 9.74 2.44 6.85
CA SER A 29 10.36 3.57 6.19
C SER A 29 9.65 3.92 4.87
N ARG A 30 9.58 5.21 4.55
CA ARG A 30 8.98 5.71 3.30
C ARG A 30 9.62 5.10 2.05
N SER A 31 10.94 4.85 2.07
CA SER A 31 11.66 4.26 0.95
C SER A 31 11.30 2.78 0.76
N THR A 32 11.21 2.01 1.85
CA THR A 32 10.75 0.61 1.81
C THR A 32 9.31 0.53 1.28
N PHE A 33 8.41 1.37 1.81
CA PHE A 33 7.02 1.42 1.35
C PHE A 33 6.93 1.73 -0.14
N SER A 34 7.68 2.74 -0.62
CA SER A 34 7.73 3.11 -2.03
C SER A 34 8.25 1.98 -2.92
N GLN A 35 9.25 1.22 -2.46
CA GLN A 35 9.74 0.06 -3.20
C GLN A 35 8.68 -1.04 -3.30
N LYS A 36 7.98 -1.33 -2.20
CA LYS A 36 6.92 -2.36 -2.14
C LYS A 36 5.70 -1.98 -2.98
N ILE A 37 5.17 -0.75 -2.84
CA ILE A 37 3.99 -0.30 -3.58
C ILE A 37 4.24 -0.16 -5.09
N ASN A 38 5.51 -0.09 -5.51
CA ASN A 38 5.92 -0.12 -6.91
C ASN A 38 6.45 -1.49 -7.36
N ARG A 39 6.44 -2.51 -6.49
CA ARG A 39 7.05 -3.84 -6.70
C ARG A 39 8.48 -3.79 -7.24
N LYS A 40 9.27 -2.81 -6.80
CA LYS A 40 10.67 -2.64 -7.22
C LYS A 40 11.51 -3.80 -6.69
N ASP A 41 12.32 -4.39 -7.57
CA ASP A 41 13.20 -5.54 -7.28
C ASP A 41 12.43 -6.75 -6.71
N GLY A 42 11.15 -6.91 -7.08
CA GLY A 42 10.30 -8.00 -6.58
C GLY A 42 9.85 -7.84 -5.13
N ARG A 43 10.14 -6.70 -4.47
CA ARG A 43 9.69 -6.44 -3.11
C ARG A 43 8.17 -6.33 -3.06
N ASP A 44 7.59 -6.93 -2.03
CA ASP A 44 6.15 -6.99 -1.85
C ASP A 44 5.77 -6.70 -0.39
N PHE A 45 4.50 -6.38 -0.17
CA PHE A 45 3.94 -6.35 1.17
C PHE A 45 3.76 -7.78 1.67
N SER A 46 4.21 -8.03 2.90
CA SER A 46 3.84 -9.22 3.65
C SER A 46 2.34 -9.18 3.98
N LEU A 47 1.76 -10.34 4.29
CA LEU A 47 0.35 -10.42 4.66
C LEU A 47 0.02 -9.54 5.88
N SER A 48 0.90 -9.48 6.88
CA SER A 48 0.72 -8.62 8.06
C SER A 48 0.72 -7.14 7.71
N GLU A 49 1.62 -6.69 6.83
CA GLU A 49 1.65 -5.30 6.36
C GLU A 49 0.40 -4.97 5.55
N ALA A 50 -0.03 -5.89 4.66
CA ALA A 50 -1.23 -5.69 3.86
C ALA A 50 -2.50 -5.61 4.73
N ASN A 51 -2.61 -6.47 5.76
CA ASN A 51 -3.70 -6.41 6.73
C ASN A 51 -3.68 -5.10 7.52
N ALA A 52 -2.52 -4.66 8.02
CA ALA A 52 -2.42 -3.38 8.73
C ALA A 52 -2.85 -2.18 7.86
N ILE A 53 -2.47 -2.18 6.57
CA ILE A 53 -2.92 -1.16 5.61
C ILE A 53 -4.43 -1.25 5.38
N SER A 54 -4.98 -2.46 5.30
CA SER A 54 -6.42 -2.72 5.16
C SER A 54 -7.21 -2.18 6.35
N ASP A 55 -6.71 -2.40 7.57
CA ASP A 55 -7.32 -1.89 8.80
C ASP A 55 -7.28 -0.36 8.87
N ILE A 56 -6.17 0.28 8.45
CA ILE A 56 -6.03 1.74 8.43
C ILE A 56 -6.99 2.39 7.42
N LEU A 57 -7.15 1.76 6.25
CA LEU A 57 -8.01 2.28 5.17
C LEU A 57 -9.46 1.82 5.28
N ASN A 58 -9.75 0.85 6.17
CA ASN A 58 -11.04 0.16 6.28
C ASN A 58 -11.54 -0.36 4.90
N GLU A 59 -10.65 -0.97 4.14
CA GLU A 59 -10.90 -1.45 2.77
C GLU A 59 -10.36 -2.88 2.62
N PRO A 60 -11.07 -3.82 1.97
CA PRO A 60 -10.62 -5.20 1.82
C PRO A 60 -9.37 -5.30 0.93
N LEU A 61 -8.48 -6.27 1.22
CA LEU A 61 -7.23 -6.47 0.47
C LEU A 61 -7.45 -6.68 -1.03
N SER A 62 -8.59 -7.23 -1.45
CA SER A 62 -8.95 -7.39 -2.86
C SER A 62 -8.94 -6.06 -3.62
N ASN A 63 -9.28 -4.95 -2.94
CA ASN A 63 -9.34 -3.62 -3.54
C ASN A 63 -7.94 -3.04 -3.80
N PHE A 64 -6.88 -3.66 -3.29
CA PHE A 64 -5.51 -3.19 -3.54
C PHE A 64 -5.08 -3.49 -4.99
N PHE A 65 -5.73 -4.46 -5.62
CA PHE A 65 -5.39 -5.01 -6.93
C PHE A 65 -6.50 -4.76 -7.96
N THR A 66 -6.89 -3.51 -8.16
CA THR A 66 -7.75 -3.17 -9.30
C THR A 66 -6.96 -3.14 -10.61
N SER A 67 -7.58 -3.67 -11.67
CA SER A 67 -7.03 -3.76 -13.03
C SER A 67 -7.37 -2.53 -13.86
#